data_AF-A0A2W2EAU4-F1
#
_entry.id   AF-A0A2W2EAU4-F1
#
_cell.length_a   1.000
_cell.length_b   1.000
_cell.length_c   1.000
_cell.angle_alpha   90.00
_cell.angle_beta   90.00
_cell.angle_gamma   90.00
#
_symmetry.space_group_name_H-M   'P 1'
#
loop_
_entity.id
_entity.type
_entity.pdbx_description
1 polymer ?
#
loop_
_entity_poly.entity_id
_entity_poly.type
_entity_poly.pdbx_seq_one_letter_code
_entity_poly.pdbx_strand_id
1 'polypeptide(L)'
;MRADENRDLRQLLSLLDKVDTWREMTASPSVAWQVQPGSPLAGDDAKTDPYQVSHSAWHALTVAVDHMQCLRSSVVSELTDRSASVSIHTHAQSSLIRGAFENGARAV
;
A
#
# COMPACT_ATOMS: atom_id res chain seq x y z
N MET A 1 -10.90 26.41 9.24
CA MET A 1 -10.65 25.01 9.65
C MET A 1 -10.43 24.97 11.16
N ARG A 2 -11.01 24.02 11.89
CA ARG A 2 -10.81 23.92 13.35
C ARG A 2 -9.37 23.47 13.67
N ALA A 3 -8.86 23.80 14.87
CA ALA A 3 -7.49 23.43 15.26
C ALA A 3 -7.27 21.90 15.27
N ASP A 4 -8.27 21.16 15.73
CA ASP A 4 -8.25 19.70 15.77
C ASP A 4 -8.26 19.10 14.37
N GLU A 5 -9.12 19.61 13.50
CA GLU A 5 -9.21 19.20 12.09
C GLU A 5 -7.89 19.41 11.34
N ASN A 6 -7.22 20.55 11.56
CA ASN A 6 -5.89 20.82 11.02
C ASN A 6 -4.83 19.82 11.49
N ARG A 7 -4.88 19.44 12.78
CA ARG A 7 -3.95 18.46 13.35
C ARG A 7 -4.18 17.09 12.72
N ASP A 8 -5.44 16.66 12.63
CA ASP A 8 -5.81 15.35 12.09
C ASP A 8 -5.45 15.23 10.61
N LEU A 9 -5.66 16.29 9.82
CA LEU A 9 -5.23 16.33 8.41
C LEU A 9 -3.71 16.24 8.26
N ARG A 10 -2.93 16.96 9.08
CA ARG A 10 -1.46 16.84 9.05
C ARG A 10 -0.99 15.44 9.38
N GLN A 11 -1.63 14.81 10.37
CA GLN A 11 -1.33 13.43 10.73
C GLN A 11 -1.66 12.48 9.57
N LEU A 12 -2.83 12.64 8.93
CA LEU A 12 -3.22 11.86 7.76
C LEU A 12 -2.20 12.00 6.63
N LEU A 13 -1.80 13.22 6.28
CA LEU A 13 -0.80 13.47 5.23
C LEU A 13 0.54 12.82 5.56
N SER A 14 1.01 12.93 6.81
CA SER A 14 2.25 12.28 7.25
C SER A 14 2.20 10.75 7.18
N LEU A 15 1.02 10.15 7.40
CA LEU A 15 0.83 8.71 7.23
C LEU A 15 0.83 8.31 5.75
N LEU A 16 0.16 9.10 4.90
CA LEU A 16 0.06 8.83 3.47
C LEU A 16 1.39 9.02 2.73
N ASP A 17 2.28 9.89 3.18
CA ASP A 17 3.61 10.04 2.57
C ASP A 17 4.47 8.78 2.66
N LYS A 18 4.25 7.91 3.66
CA LYS A 18 4.96 6.63 3.77
C LYS A 18 4.66 5.66 2.63
N VAL A 19 3.53 5.87 1.94
CA VAL A 19 3.07 5.00 0.86
C VAL A 19 3.96 5.10 -0.37
N ASP A 20 4.65 6.23 -0.59
CA ASP A 20 5.58 6.37 -1.70
C ASP A 20 6.78 5.43 -1.58
N THR A 21 7.29 5.24 -0.36
CA THR A 21 8.34 4.25 -0.09
C THR A 21 7.88 2.83 -0.41
N TRP A 22 6.66 2.47 -0.03
CA TRP A 22 6.12 1.13 -0.33
C TRP A 22 5.91 0.92 -1.82
N ARG A 23 5.44 1.95 -2.54
CA ARG A 23 5.31 1.92 -4.00
C ARG A 23 6.66 1.66 -4.66
N GLU A 24 7.72 2.32 -4.20
CA GLU A 24 9.07 2.10 -4.74
C GLU A 24 9.55 0.66 -4.51
N MET A 25 9.22 0.06 -3.35
CA MET A 25 9.56 -1.34 -3.07
C MET A 25 8.81 -2.32 -3.99
N THR A 26 7.56 -2.01 -4.35
CA THR A 26 6.70 -2.89 -5.17
C THR A 26 6.70 -2.55 -6.68
N ALA A 27 7.37 -1.49 -7.11
CA ALA A 27 7.48 -1.10 -8.53
C ALA A 27 8.49 -1.98 -9.32
N SER A 28 8.18 -2.24 -10.61
CA SER A 28 8.93 -3.07 -11.59
C SER A 28 10.45 -2.80 -11.73
N PRO A 29 11.23 -3.76 -12.29
CA PRO A 29 11.21 -5.20 -12.09
C PRO A 29 12.23 -5.50 -10.99
N SER A 30 11.86 -5.25 -9.73
CA SER A 30 12.73 -5.67 -8.64
C SER A 30 12.77 -7.20 -8.63
N VAL A 31 13.96 -7.79 -8.52
CA VAL A 31 14.10 -9.21 -8.16
C VAL A 31 13.64 -9.47 -6.72
N ALA A 32 12.96 -8.51 -6.06
CA ALA A 32 12.51 -8.63 -4.68
C ALA A 32 11.45 -9.72 -4.50
N TRP A 33 10.74 -10.10 -5.56
CA TRP A 33 9.86 -11.28 -5.55
C TRP A 33 10.64 -12.60 -5.54
N GLN A 34 11.93 -12.59 -5.91
CA GLN A 34 12.72 -13.82 -5.92
C GLN A 34 12.97 -14.30 -4.50
N VAL A 35 12.35 -15.44 -4.21
CA VAL A 35 12.48 -16.10 -2.93
C VAL A 35 13.93 -16.47 -2.67
N GLN A 36 14.42 -16.07 -1.50
CA GLN A 36 15.77 -16.41 -1.07
C GLN A 36 15.87 -17.92 -0.77
N PRO A 37 16.90 -18.62 -1.29
CA PRO A 37 17.12 -20.04 -0.97
C PRO A 37 17.17 -20.28 0.54
N GLY A 38 16.49 -21.33 1.00
CA GLY A 38 16.44 -21.70 2.43
C GLY A 38 15.45 -20.90 3.27
N SER A 39 14.72 -19.94 2.69
CA SER A 39 13.58 -19.31 3.37
C SER A 39 12.38 -20.27 3.49
N PRO A 40 11.46 -20.04 4.44
CA PRO A 40 10.23 -20.83 4.54
C PRO A 40 9.43 -20.85 3.22
N LEU A 41 9.34 -19.69 2.54
CA LEU A 41 8.68 -19.55 1.23
C LEU A 41 9.34 -20.41 0.15
N ALA A 42 10.65 -20.68 0.21
CA ALA A 42 11.32 -21.54 -0.78
C ALA A 42 10.83 -22.99 -0.66
N GLY A 43 10.60 -23.45 0.58
CA GLY A 43 10.03 -24.77 0.84
C GLY A 43 8.56 -24.86 0.44
N ASP A 44 7.79 -23.80 0.66
CA ASP A 44 6.37 -23.74 0.29
C ASP A 44 6.19 -23.70 -1.24
N ASP A 45 7.02 -22.92 -1.94
CA ASP A 45 7.02 -22.87 -3.41
C ASP A 45 7.38 -24.22 -4.02
N ALA A 46 8.41 -24.90 -3.50
CA ALA A 46 8.80 -26.23 -3.98
C ALA A 46 7.66 -27.27 -3.84
N LYS A 47 6.79 -27.12 -2.85
CA LYS A 47 5.62 -27.99 -2.62
C LYS A 47 4.39 -27.59 -3.43
N THR A 48 4.35 -26.38 -3.97
CA THR A 48 3.17 -25.79 -4.62
C THR A 48 3.39 -25.47 -6.10
N ASP A 49 4.51 -25.92 -6.68
CA ASP A 49 4.79 -25.81 -8.11
C ASP A 49 3.62 -26.37 -8.96
N PRO A 50 3.11 -25.63 -9.96
CA PRO A 50 3.63 -24.36 -10.53
C PRO A 50 3.04 -23.07 -9.94
N TYR A 51 2.25 -23.12 -8.87
CA TYR A 51 1.43 -21.99 -8.39
C TYR A 51 2.17 -21.01 -7.46
N GLN A 52 3.26 -21.42 -6.79
CA GLN A 52 4.19 -20.60 -6.01
C GLN A 52 3.54 -19.63 -4.99
N VAL A 53 3.51 -20.02 -3.72
CA VAL A 53 2.97 -19.21 -2.60
C VAL A 53 3.62 -17.83 -2.53
N SER A 54 4.92 -17.74 -2.76
CA SER A 54 5.65 -16.47 -2.73
C SER A 54 5.12 -15.46 -3.75
N HIS A 55 4.80 -15.92 -4.96
CA HIS A 55 4.24 -15.09 -6.02
C HIS A 55 2.87 -14.57 -5.61
N SER A 56 2.06 -15.40 -4.96
CA SER A 56 0.75 -14.99 -4.43
C SER A 56 0.88 -13.93 -3.33
N ALA A 57 1.85 -14.08 -2.42
CA ALA A 57 2.12 -13.10 -1.37
C ALA A 57 2.60 -11.77 -1.95
N TRP A 58 3.54 -11.81 -2.91
CA TRP A 58 4.01 -10.62 -3.62
C TRP A 58 2.88 -9.90 -4.34
N HIS A 59 2.04 -10.63 -5.07
CA HIS A 59 0.87 -10.07 -5.75
C HIS A 59 -0.07 -9.37 -4.76
N ALA A 60 -0.37 -10.00 -3.62
CA ALA A 60 -1.21 -9.40 -2.59
C ALA A 60 -0.61 -8.10 -2.02
N LEU A 61 0.71 -8.06 -1.76
CA LEU A 61 1.39 -6.84 -1.32
C LEU A 61 1.30 -5.72 -2.35
N THR A 62 1.53 -6.03 -3.64
CA THR A 62 1.42 -5.04 -4.72
C THR A 62 0.01 -4.45 -4.79
N VAL A 63 -1.03 -5.29 -4.72
CA VAL A 63 -2.43 -4.82 -4.70
C VAL A 63 -2.72 -3.96 -3.47
N ALA A 64 -2.19 -4.32 -2.29
CA ALA A 64 -2.37 -3.53 -1.08
C ALA A 64 -1.73 -2.14 -1.20
N VAL A 65 -0.51 -2.07 -1.75
CA VAL A 65 0.21 -0.82 -1.98
C VAL A 65 -0.48 0.05 -3.03
N ASP A 66 -1.02 -0.54 -4.10
CA ASP A 66 -1.79 0.19 -5.11
C ASP A 66 -3.06 0.82 -4.51
N HIS A 67 -3.78 0.10 -3.65
CA HIS A 67 -4.92 0.66 -2.92
C HIS A 67 -4.51 1.85 -2.03
N MET A 68 -3.37 1.76 -1.34
CA MET A 68 -2.86 2.86 -0.53
C MET A 68 -2.40 4.05 -1.37
N GLN A 69 -1.80 3.81 -2.55
CA GLN A 69 -1.43 4.87 -3.49
C GLN A 69 -2.66 5.57 -4.05
N CYS A 70 -3.69 4.82 -4.40
CA CYS A 70 -4.98 5.36 -4.81
C CYS A 70 -5.65 6.15 -3.67
N LEU A 71 -5.58 5.66 -2.44
CA LEU A 71 -6.05 6.41 -1.27
C LEU A 71 -5.32 7.76 -1.16
N ARG A 72 -3.98 7.75 -1.23
CA ARG A 72 -3.17 8.97 -1.17
C ARG A 72 -3.56 9.98 -2.25
N SER A 73 -3.62 9.55 -3.51
CA SER A 73 -3.96 10.44 -4.63
C SER A 73 -5.43 10.90 -4.62
N SER A 74 -6.34 10.11 -4.05
CA SER A 74 -7.75 10.51 -3.88
C SER A 74 -7.95 11.53 -2.76
N VAL A 75 -7.11 11.48 -1.72
CA VAL A 75 -7.15 12.41 -0.58
C VAL A 75 -6.46 13.72 -0.95
N VAL A 76 -5.29 13.65 -1.58
CA VAL A 76 -4.45 14.80 -1.90
C VAL A 76 -4.57 15.12 -3.39
N SER A 77 -5.41 16.09 -3.73
CA SER A 77 -5.59 16.52 -5.13
C SER A 77 -4.51 17.49 -5.59
N GLU A 78 -3.98 18.30 -4.68
CA GLU A 78 -2.89 19.24 -4.93
C GLU A 78 -2.05 19.40 -3.66
N LEU A 79 -0.73 19.32 -3.79
CA LEU A 79 0.21 19.57 -2.70
C LEU A 79 1.31 20.51 -3.19
N THR A 80 1.42 21.67 -2.53
CA THR A 80 2.50 22.64 -2.74
C THR A 80 3.18 22.92 -1.41
N ASP A 81 4.35 23.59 -1.44
CA ASP A 81 5.07 24.02 -0.24
C ASP A 81 4.24 24.93 0.68
N ARG A 82 3.15 25.52 0.18
CA ARG A 82 2.34 26.52 0.89
C ARG A 82 0.91 26.06 1.18
N SER A 83 0.40 25.06 0.47
CA SER A 83 -0.99 24.61 0.60
C SER A 83 -1.18 23.16 0.17
N ALA A 84 -2.11 22.49 0.84
CA ALA A 84 -2.61 21.17 0.45
C ALA A 84 -4.12 21.27 0.19
N SER A 85 -4.57 20.79 -0.97
CA SER A 85 -5.98 20.57 -1.27
C SER A 85 -6.34 19.14 -0.93
N VAL A 86 -7.30 18.98 -0.01
CA VAL A 86 -7.73 17.68 0.50
C VAL A 86 -9.18 17.43 0.13
N SER A 87 -9.48 16.24 -0.37
CA SER A 87 -10.84 15.78 -0.68
C SER A 87 -11.15 14.49 0.08
N ILE A 88 -12.20 14.51 0.91
CA ILE A 88 -12.67 13.34 1.65
C ILE A 88 -14.09 13.06 1.20
N HIS A 89 -14.29 11.91 0.56
CA HIS A 89 -15.62 11.43 0.19
C HIS A 89 -16.15 10.53 1.31
N THR A 90 -17.47 10.46 1.45
CA THR A 90 -18.11 9.69 2.52
C THR A 90 -17.74 8.20 2.50
N HIS A 91 -17.49 7.62 1.32
CA HIS A 91 -17.30 6.18 1.16
C HIS A 91 -16.08 5.76 0.33
N ALA A 92 -15.58 6.60 -0.58
CA ALA A 92 -14.54 6.18 -1.54
C ALA A 92 -13.24 5.77 -0.83
N GLN A 93 -12.75 6.59 0.09
CA GLN A 93 -11.52 6.28 0.83
C GLN A 93 -11.67 5.06 1.76
N SER A 94 -12.88 4.79 2.25
CA SER A 94 -13.13 3.65 3.13
C SER A 94 -12.95 2.30 2.43
N SER A 95 -13.36 2.19 1.15
CA SER A 95 -13.16 0.96 0.37
C SER A 95 -11.69 0.76 0.00
N LEU A 96 -10.95 1.85 -0.25
CA LEU A 96 -9.51 1.80 -0.51
C LEU A 96 -8.72 1.30 0.71
N ILE A 97 -9.00 1.84 1.89
CA ILE A 97 -8.38 1.37 3.15
C ILE A 97 -8.70 -0.11 3.40
N ARG A 98 -9.95 -0.51 3.18
CA ARG A 98 -10.36 -1.91 3.33
C ARG A 98 -9.60 -2.83 2.36
N GLY A 99 -9.53 -2.45 1.08
CA GLY A 99 -8.78 -3.21 0.07
C GLY A 99 -7.30 -3.34 0.41
N ALA A 100 -6.69 -2.28 0.95
CA ALA A 100 -5.32 -2.33 1.43
C ALA A 100 -5.15 -3.34 2.59
N PHE A 101 -6.04 -3.31 3.59
CA PHE A 101 -5.97 -4.24 4.72
C PHE A 101 -6.21 -5.70 4.33
N GLU A 102 -7.24 -5.98 3.53
CA GLU A 102 -7.58 -7.35 3.12
C GLU A 102 -6.44 -8.00 2.33
N ASN A 103 -5.79 -7.25 1.43
CA ASN A 103 -4.68 -7.76 0.66
C ASN A 103 -3.38 -7.83 1.48
N GLY A 104 -3.12 -6.85 2.35
CA GLY A 104 -1.96 -6.87 3.25
C GLY A 104 -2.01 -8.04 4.24
N ALA A 105 -3.18 -8.32 4.81
CA ALA A 105 -3.37 -9.45 5.71
C ALA A 105 -3.26 -10.81 5.00
N ARG A 106 -3.65 -10.88 3.72
CA ARG A 106 -3.53 -12.10 2.90
C ARG A 106 -2.07 -12.48 2.60
N ALA A 107 -1.16 -11.53 2.65
CA ALA A 107 0.26 -11.75 2.37
C ALA A 107 1.04 -12.36 3.56
N VAL A 108 0.43 -12.49 4.74
CA VAL A 108 1.04 -12.96 6.00
C VAL A 108 0.54 -14.35 6.37
#